data_AF-A0A2W4RC14-F1
#
_entry.id   AF-A0A2W4RC14-F1
#
_cell.length_a   1.000
_cell.length_b   1.000
_cell.length_c   1.000
_cell.angle_alpha   90.00
_cell.angle_beta   90.00
_cell.angle_gamma   90.00
#
_symmetry.space_group_name_H-M   'P 1'
#
loop_
_entity.id
_entity.type
_entity.pdbx_description
1 polymer ?
#
loop_
_entity_poly.entity_id
_entity_poly.type
_entity_poly.pdbx_seq_one_letter_code
_entity_poly.pdbx_strand_id
1 'polypeptide(L)'
;MPSGSWMFGTMETPRPSYPDVMKDHRERVALEAAEAAERHRQEIAEQSSALNSAEMRIRAWERVHGVRLPESATHPVLAVAAADTHLTLEEIREEQRRRRESPRR
;
A
#
# COMPACT_ATOMS: atom_id res chain seq x y z
N MET A 1 -3.83 59.42 -35.10
CA MET A 1 -2.94 58.45 -34.41
C MET A 1 -3.01 58.71 -32.92
N PRO A 2 -2.92 57.70 -32.03
CA PRO A 2 -3.21 56.25 -32.15
C PRO A 2 -4.21 55.83 -31.03
N SER A 3 -4.70 54.61 -30.82
CA SER A 3 -4.56 53.30 -31.45
C SER A 3 -5.81 52.52 -31.05
N GLY A 4 -6.55 52.01 -32.03
CA GLY A 4 -7.67 51.11 -31.80
C GLY A 4 -7.22 49.67 -31.58
N SER A 5 -7.96 49.00 -30.71
CA SER A 5 -8.14 47.55 -30.55
C SER A 5 -6.90 46.68 -30.36
N TRP A 6 -6.84 46.16 -29.13
CA TRP A 6 -6.27 44.87 -28.77
C TRP A 6 -6.63 43.81 -29.82
N MET A 7 -5.71 43.53 -30.74
CA MET A 7 -5.77 42.31 -31.54
C MET A 7 -5.37 41.14 -30.64
N PHE A 8 -6.34 40.61 -29.89
CA PHE A 8 -6.25 39.24 -29.40
C PHE A 8 -6.39 38.33 -30.62
N GLY A 9 -5.27 38.05 -31.27
CA GLY A 9 -5.19 36.97 -32.25
C GLY A 9 -5.73 35.71 -31.59
N THR A 10 -6.77 35.12 -32.19
CA THR A 10 -7.28 33.81 -31.80
C THR A 10 -6.20 32.79 -32.11
N MET A 11 -5.24 32.63 -31.20
CA MET A 11 -4.58 31.36 -31.02
C MET A 11 -5.70 30.40 -30.63
N GLU A 12 -6.29 29.76 -31.63
CA GLU A 12 -7.18 28.63 -31.45
C GLU A 12 -6.29 27.53 -30.85
N THR A 13 -6.16 27.54 -29.52
CA THR A 13 -5.65 26.40 -28.80
C THR A 13 -6.58 25.25 -29.16
N PRO A 14 -6.09 24.19 -29.86
CA PRO A 14 -6.94 23.10 -30.25
C PRO A 14 -7.56 22.54 -28.97
N ARG A 15 -8.89 22.69 -28.86
CA ARG A 15 -9.64 22.19 -27.71
C ARG A 15 -9.49 20.67 -27.78
N PRO A 16 -8.91 20.02 -26.75
CA PRO A 16 -8.69 18.59 -26.79
C PRO A 16 -10.04 17.91 -27.04
N SER A 17 -10.08 17.12 -28.11
CA SER A 17 -11.29 16.43 -28.54
C SER A 17 -11.70 15.44 -27.44
N TYR A 18 -13.00 15.20 -27.25
CA TYR A 18 -13.50 14.25 -26.24
C TYR A 18 -12.74 12.90 -26.19
N PRO A 19 -12.39 12.24 -27.32
CA PRO A 19 -11.55 11.04 -27.31
C PRO A 19 -10.11 11.24 -26.80
N ASP A 20 -9.54 12.44 -26.96
CA ASP A 20 -8.22 12.82 -26.45
C ASP A 20 -8.24 12.93 -24.92
N VAL A 21 -9.27 13.59 -24.37
CA VAL A 21 -9.52 13.70 -22.93
C VAL A 21 -9.75 12.33 -22.29
N MET A 22 -10.48 11.44 -22.98
CA MET A 22 -10.75 10.08 -22.49
C MET A 22 -9.49 9.19 -22.52
N LYS A 23 -8.56 9.45 -23.45
CA LYS A 23 -7.29 8.72 -23.55
C LYS A 23 -6.34 9.15 -22.43
N ASP A 24 -6.20 10.45 -22.21
CA ASP A 24 -5.42 11.03 -21.11
C ASP A 24 -5.93 10.54 -19.74
N HIS A 25 -7.26 10.48 -19.58
CA HIS A 25 -7.87 9.91 -18.38
C HIS A 25 -7.53 8.43 -18.16
N ARG A 26 -7.56 7.60 -19.22
CA ARG A 26 -7.20 6.18 -19.14
C ARG A 26 -5.72 5.97 -18.83
N GLU A 27 -4.85 6.78 -19.42
CA GLU A 27 -3.40 6.76 -19.15
C GLU A 27 -3.12 7.11 -17.69
N ARG A 28 -3.82 8.12 -17.15
CA ARG A 28 -3.70 8.51 -15.74
C ARG A 28 -4.19 7.43 -14.77
N VAL A 29 -5.32 6.78 -15.08
CA VAL A 29 -5.84 5.65 -14.27
C VAL A 29 -4.90 4.44 -14.33
N ALA A 30 -4.29 4.15 -15.48
CA ALA A 30 -3.34 3.06 -15.64
C ALA A 30 -2.04 3.30 -14.84
N LEU A 31 -1.56 4.55 -14.81
CA LEU A 31 -0.42 4.97 -13.98
C LEU A 31 -0.73 4.82 -12.48
N GLU A 32 -1.86 5.34 -12.00
CA GLU A 32 -2.27 5.23 -10.60
C GLU A 32 -2.43 3.75 -10.17
N ALA A 33 -2.97 2.89 -11.05
CA ALA A 33 -3.10 1.46 -10.79
C ALA A 33 -1.74 0.74 -10.72
N ALA A 34 -0.79 1.13 -11.57
CA ALA A 34 0.57 0.59 -11.56
C ALA A 34 1.32 0.98 -10.28
N GLU A 35 1.21 2.24 -9.86
CA GLU A 35 1.81 2.72 -8.60
C GLU A 35 1.22 2.01 -7.38
N ALA A 36 -0.11 1.80 -7.35
CA ALA A 36 -0.76 1.06 -6.27
C ALA A 36 -0.31 -0.41 -6.22
N ALA A 37 -0.15 -1.05 -7.38
CA ALA A 37 0.35 -2.43 -7.46
C ALA A 37 1.81 -2.54 -6.99
N GLU A 38 2.64 -1.55 -7.31
CA GLU A 38 4.05 -1.54 -6.90
C GLU A 38 4.19 -1.34 -5.37
N ARG A 39 3.40 -0.44 -4.77
CA ARG A 39 3.33 -0.31 -3.31
C ARG A 39 2.86 -1.60 -2.65
N HIS A 40 1.83 -2.24 -3.19
CA HIS A 40 1.33 -3.50 -2.64
C HIS A 40 2.39 -4.62 -2.72
N ARG A 41 3.17 -4.68 -3.80
CA ARG A 41 4.31 -5.61 -3.91
C ARG A 41 5.39 -5.32 -2.89
N GLN A 42 5.72 -4.06 -2.65
CA GLN A 42 6.70 -3.66 -1.63
C GLN A 42 6.21 -4.02 -0.23
N GLU A 43 4.93 -3.76 0.08
CA GLU A 43 4.32 -4.13 1.36
C GLU A 43 4.29 -5.65 1.58
N ILE A 44 4.01 -6.45 0.54
CA ILE A 44 4.10 -7.91 0.59
C ILE A 44 5.55 -8.38 0.75
N ALA A 45 6.49 -7.75 0.05
CA ALA A 45 7.92 -8.06 0.16
C ALA A 45 8.43 -7.76 1.57
N GLU A 46 8.00 -6.67 2.19
CA GLU A 46 8.35 -6.32 3.57
C GLU A 46 7.75 -7.28 4.60
N GLN A 47 6.51 -7.73 4.38
CA GLN A 47 5.84 -8.73 5.23
C GLN A 47 6.46 -10.12 5.12
N SER A 48 7.05 -10.48 3.98
CA SER A 48 7.65 -11.80 3.71
C SER A 48 9.18 -11.81 3.74
N SER A 49 9.82 -10.65 3.91
CA SER A 49 11.28 -10.53 3.84
C SER A 49 11.93 -11.34 4.95
N ALA A 50 12.69 -12.37 4.55
CA ALA A 50 13.50 -13.24 5.40
C ALA A 50 14.46 -12.45 6.32
N LEU A 51 14.82 -11.23 5.92
CA LEU A 51 15.69 -10.31 6.67
C LEU A 51 14.99 -9.64 7.86
N ASN A 52 13.66 -9.58 7.86
CA ASN A 52 12.87 -9.01 8.95
C ASN A 52 12.63 -10.06 10.05
N SER A 53 12.81 -9.66 11.31
CA SER A 53 12.47 -10.49 12.46
C SER A 53 10.97 -10.77 12.52
N ALA A 54 10.57 -11.87 13.18
CA ALA A 54 9.17 -12.22 13.37
C ALA A 54 8.35 -11.07 13.97
N GLU A 55 8.92 -10.34 14.95
CA GLU A 55 8.31 -9.14 15.53
C GLU A 55 7.98 -8.07 14.47
N MET A 56 8.90 -7.78 13.54
CA MET A 56 8.69 -6.75 12.53
C MET A 56 7.63 -7.14 11.49
N ARG A 57 7.60 -8.41 11.07
CA ARG A 57 6.57 -8.90 10.15
C ARG A 57 5.19 -8.91 10.81
N ILE A 58 5.11 -9.33 12.07
CA ILE A 58 3.87 -9.28 12.86
C ILE A 58 3.42 -7.83 13.04
N ARG A 59 4.32 -6.89 13.32
CA ARG A 59 3.99 -5.45 13.40
C ARG A 59 3.48 -4.90 12.07
N ALA A 60 4.05 -5.32 10.93
CA ALA A 60 3.59 -4.91 9.61
C ALA A 60 2.18 -5.46 9.34
N TRP A 61 1.94 -6.74 9.62
CA TRP A 61 0.62 -7.35 9.56
C TRP A 61 -0.40 -6.63 10.46
N GLU A 62 -0.03 -6.29 11.70
CA GLU A 62 -0.88 -5.52 12.61
C GLU A 62 -1.26 -4.14 12.03
N ARG A 63 -0.34 -3.47 11.33
CA ARG A 63 -0.62 -2.18 10.67
C ARG A 63 -1.53 -2.34 9.45
N VAL A 64 -1.30 -3.35 8.62
CA VAL A 64 -2.06 -3.61 7.40
C VAL A 64 -3.50 -4.01 7.71
N HIS A 65 -3.68 -4.86 8.72
CA HIS A 65 -5.00 -5.37 9.10
C HIS A 65 -5.69 -4.52 10.18
N GLY A 66 -4.99 -3.56 10.79
CA GLY A 66 -5.54 -2.69 11.84
C GLY A 66 -5.91 -3.44 13.15
N VAL A 67 -5.41 -4.67 13.32
CA VAL A 67 -5.69 -5.52 14.48
C VAL A 67 -4.39 -5.89 15.16
N ARG A 68 -4.41 -6.02 16.50
CA ARG A 68 -3.28 -6.55 17.25
C ARG A 68 -3.27 -8.06 17.17
N LEU A 69 -2.09 -8.68 17.11
CA LEU A 69 -1.97 -10.13 17.16
C LEU A 69 -2.61 -10.65 18.47
N PRO A 70 -3.60 -11.56 18.40
CA PRO A 70 -4.22 -12.11 19.60
C PRO A 70 -3.20 -12.85 20.46
N GLU A 71 -3.41 -12.87 21.77
CA GLU A 71 -2.56 -13.68 22.67
C GLU A 71 -3.00 -15.14 22.74
N SER A 72 -4.20 -15.46 22.23
CA SER A 72 -4.73 -16.83 22.21
C SER A 72 -4.09 -17.64 21.09
N ALA A 73 -3.37 -18.71 21.45
CA ALA A 73 -2.66 -19.59 20.52
C ALA A 73 -3.57 -20.45 19.62
N THR A 74 -4.89 -20.46 19.89
CA THR A 74 -5.92 -21.21 19.15
C THR A 74 -6.74 -20.31 18.22
N HIS A 75 -6.43 -19.01 18.15
CA HIS A 75 -7.23 -18.07 17.37
C HIS A 75 -7.03 -18.30 15.85
N PRO A 76 -8.11 -18.42 15.06
CA PRO A 76 -8.01 -18.73 13.62
C PRO A 76 -7.24 -17.66 12.83
N VAL A 77 -7.25 -16.39 13.31
CA VAL A 77 -6.46 -15.32 12.69
C VAL A 77 -4.95 -15.56 12.72
N LEU A 78 -4.44 -16.45 13.60
CA LEU A 78 -3.01 -16.79 13.59
C LEU A 78 -2.62 -17.57 12.33
N ALA A 79 -3.54 -18.36 11.78
CA ALA A 79 -3.31 -19.05 10.51
C ALA A 79 -3.28 -18.06 9.33
N VAL A 80 -4.12 -17.02 9.40
CA VAL A 80 -4.12 -15.92 8.42
C VAL A 80 -2.82 -15.11 8.55
N ALA A 81 -2.44 -14.71 9.77
CA ALA A 81 -1.19 -14.02 10.02
C ALA A 81 0.03 -14.83 9.57
N ALA A 82 0.05 -16.15 9.79
CA ALA A 82 1.10 -17.05 9.32
C ALA A 82 1.21 -17.06 7.79
N ALA A 83 0.07 -17.16 7.10
CA ALA A 83 0.02 -17.11 5.64
C ALA A 83 0.50 -15.75 5.10
N ASP A 84 0.04 -14.64 5.68
CA ASP A 84 0.33 -13.28 5.22
C ASP A 84 1.79 -12.88 5.50
N THR A 85 2.36 -13.27 6.65
CA THR A 85 3.72 -12.91 7.06
C THR A 85 4.79 -13.93 6.66
N HIS A 86 4.39 -15.03 6.00
CA HIS A 86 5.26 -16.18 5.73
C HIS A 86 5.97 -16.73 6.99
N LEU A 87 5.40 -16.49 8.18
CA LEU A 87 5.88 -17.06 9.43
C LEU A 87 5.16 -18.37 9.69
N THR A 88 5.86 -19.32 10.28
CA THR A 88 5.24 -20.52 10.82
C THR A 88 4.38 -20.18 12.04
N LEU A 89 3.35 -20.98 12.29
CA LEU A 89 2.56 -20.87 13.53
C LEU A 89 3.44 -20.99 14.79
N GLU A 90 4.56 -21.72 14.70
CA GLU A 90 5.53 -21.86 15.80
C GLU A 90 6.29 -20.56 16.07
N GLU A 91 6.76 -19.87 15.03
CA GLU A 91 7.39 -18.54 15.16
C GLU A 91 6.43 -17.50 15.71
N ILE A 92 5.16 -17.51 15.29
CA ILE A 92 4.12 -16.62 15.83
C ILE A 92 3.86 -16.92 17.32
N ARG A 93 3.82 -18.20 17.70
CA ARG A 93 3.66 -18.60 19.11
C ARG A 93 4.88 -18.24 19.95
N GLU A 94 6.08 -18.34 19.40
CA GLU A 94 7.29 -17.88 20.06
C GLU A 94 7.25 -16.37 20.27
N GLU A 95 6.81 -15.58 19.29
CA GLU A 95 6.59 -14.14 19.46
C GLU A 95 5.53 -13.85 20.53
N GLN A 96 4.41 -14.58 20.55
CA GLN A 96 3.42 -14.46 21.61
C GLN A 96 4.02 -14.73 22.99
N ARG A 97 4.86 -15.77 23.11
CA ARG A 97 5.58 -16.11 24.35
C ARG A 97 6.54 -14.99 24.75
N ARG A 98 7.35 -14.49 23.82
CA ARG A 98 8.27 -13.36 24.05
C ARG A 98 7.53 -12.11 24.51
N ARG A 99 6.36 -11.79 23.93
CA ARG A 99 5.52 -10.66 24.36
C ARG A 99 4.94 -10.82 25.76
N ARG A 100 4.66 -12.06 26.19
CA ARG A 100 4.22 -12.38 27.57
C ARG A 100 5.37 -12.28 28.57
N GLU A 101 6.56 -12.72 28.17
CA GLU A 101 7.78 -12.73 29.01
C GLU A 101 8.46 -11.37 29.10
N SER A 102 8.31 -10.54 28.05
CA SER A 102 8.72 -9.13 28.03
C SER A 102 7.49 -8.24 27.94
N PRO A 103 6.73 -8.06 29.04
CA PRO A 103 5.79 -6.98 29.14
C PRO A 103 6.63 -5.70 29.09
N ARG A 104 6.75 -5.09 27.91
CA ARG A 104 7.43 -3.80 27.74
C ARG A 104 6.78 -2.84 28.75
N ARG A 105 7.56 -2.48 29.77
CA ARG A 105 7.22 -1.61 30.89
C ARG A 105 7.27 -0.15 30.49
#